data_AF-A0A2H3DF56-F1
#
_entry.id   AF-A0A2H3DF56-F1
#
_cell.length_a   1.000
_cell.length_b   1.000
_cell.length_c   1.000
_cell.angle_alpha   90.00
_cell.angle_beta   90.00
_cell.angle_gamma   90.00
#
_symmetry.space_group_name_H-M   'P 1'
#
loop_
_entity.id
_entity.type
_entity.pdbx_description
1 polymer ?
#
loop_
_entity_poly.entity_id
_entity_poly.type
_entity_poly.pdbx_seq_one_letter_code
_entity_poly.pdbx_strand_id
1 'polypeptide(L)'
;MPYTVTYTNLWRWSVEYHRSKIKPLKNMMRPLETVELEAAKKFGMVQANGDIDILRVLQEAEVRASATGDAEDAKTLKTLEELRQFRVCISCIRTRIATKLEPCPCDIEYGAYHSSKSSFDASRFWVVIIGIDAYDQFPLDGAFRDAKMMLKYFIEDLGVPHTRIQCLLAPRSIKKGEAANFERPTRANIIHALYSLVTNKAIEPGDNIVVYFSGHGSCYPISEQQGSMQCLCPVDRDTIDAAGKPVLDIGGTELCVILSQVRHAKGDRITAILDCSFMKDVSNVSILSHARKSRSLPPSTTPMDEILQAWNGSVKFYYDHPSIPIAEDWHPDFTSYVTLSACYNDQLAWEVLWADGTIGGVFTRRLLEAFRAAKAATYEDLCRTVEARCSPQTPGAGGKNKTSLLWYRN
;
A
#
# COMPACT_ATOMS: atom_id res chain seq x y z
N MET A 1 -20.52 6.61 -45.23
CA MET A 1 -19.20 5.96 -45.16
C MET A 1 -18.64 6.22 -43.77
N PRO A 2 -18.45 5.22 -42.89
CA PRO A 2 -17.78 5.44 -41.63
C PRO A 2 -16.27 5.45 -41.86
N TYR A 3 -15.61 6.51 -41.39
CA TYR A 3 -14.17 6.71 -41.50
C TYR A 3 -13.42 5.63 -40.73
N THR A 4 -12.67 4.79 -41.44
CA THR A 4 -11.78 3.80 -40.84
C THR A 4 -10.49 4.51 -40.41
N VAL A 5 -10.34 4.79 -39.11
CA VAL A 5 -9.07 5.31 -38.57
C VAL A 5 -8.12 4.13 -38.42
N THR A 6 -7.10 4.05 -39.27
CA THR A 6 -6.05 3.02 -39.17
C THR A 6 -5.14 3.28 -37.97
N TYR A 7 -4.82 2.22 -37.21
CA TYR A 7 -4.09 2.17 -35.93
C TYR A 7 -2.75 2.93 -35.86
N THR A 8 -2.14 3.30 -36.99
CA THR A 8 -0.92 4.12 -37.03
C THR A 8 -1.14 5.57 -36.58
N ASN A 9 -2.38 6.07 -36.64
CA ASN A 9 -2.69 7.47 -36.31
C ASN A 9 -2.90 7.72 -34.80
N LEU A 10 -3.29 6.71 -34.02
CA LEU A 10 -3.51 6.81 -32.57
C LEU A 10 -2.22 7.10 -31.78
N TRP A 11 -1.09 6.51 -32.20
CA TRP A 11 0.23 6.73 -31.58
C TRP A 11 0.73 8.17 -31.74
N ARG A 12 0.47 8.79 -32.90
CA ARG A 12 0.74 10.21 -33.12
C ARG A 12 -0.11 11.06 -32.20
N TRP A 13 -1.39 10.74 -32.06
CA TRP A 13 -2.32 11.44 -31.17
C TRP A 13 -1.92 11.34 -29.68
N SER A 14 -1.45 10.19 -29.18
CA SER A 14 -1.04 10.05 -27.76
C SER A 14 0.22 10.85 -27.40
N VAL A 15 1.24 10.82 -28.26
CA VAL A 15 2.46 11.61 -28.05
C VAL A 15 2.18 13.11 -28.24
N GLU A 16 1.38 13.47 -29.24
CA GLU A 16 0.97 14.85 -29.50
C GLU A 16 0.01 15.36 -28.40
N TYR A 17 -0.83 14.50 -27.83
CA TYR A 17 -1.69 14.78 -26.67
C TYR A 17 -0.89 15.00 -25.39
N HIS A 18 0.07 14.14 -25.06
CA HIS A 18 0.94 14.38 -23.90
C HIS A 18 1.83 15.62 -24.11
N ARG A 19 2.32 15.84 -25.33
CA ARG A 19 3.06 17.05 -25.70
C ARG A 19 2.17 18.31 -25.61
N SER A 20 0.90 18.21 -25.94
CA SER A 20 -0.05 19.34 -25.86
C SER A 20 -0.29 19.79 -24.42
N LYS A 21 -0.14 18.91 -23.42
CA LYS A 21 -0.23 19.25 -21.99
C LYS A 21 1.00 20.00 -21.44
N ILE A 22 2.16 19.93 -22.10
CA ILE A 22 3.38 20.64 -21.64
C ILE A 22 3.23 22.16 -21.79
N LYS A 23 2.61 22.63 -22.88
CA LYS A 23 2.50 24.07 -23.17
C LYS A 23 1.64 24.81 -22.12
N PRO A 24 0.45 24.32 -21.72
CA PRO A 24 -0.31 24.90 -20.61
C PRO A 24 0.46 24.93 -19.30
N LEU A 25 1.15 23.84 -18.93
CA LEU A 25 1.94 23.78 -17.69
C LEU A 25 3.08 24.79 -17.70
N LYS A 26 3.79 24.94 -18.82
CA LYS A 26 4.79 26.01 -18.98
C LYS A 26 4.19 27.42 -18.88
N ASN A 27 2.95 27.62 -19.31
CA ASN A 27 2.29 28.92 -19.15
C ASN A 27 1.96 29.20 -17.68
N MET A 28 1.54 28.18 -16.93
CA MET A 28 1.25 28.28 -15.49
C MET A 28 2.54 28.46 -14.66
N MET A 29 3.66 27.88 -15.10
CA MET A 29 4.96 28.03 -14.42
C MET A 29 5.57 29.41 -14.54
N ARG A 30 5.42 30.10 -15.68
CA ARG A 30 6.06 31.40 -15.95
C ARG A 30 5.89 32.46 -14.83
N PRO A 31 4.69 32.70 -14.28
CA PRO A 31 4.55 33.64 -13.16
C PRO A 31 5.26 33.14 -11.89
N LEU A 32 5.28 31.83 -11.63
CA LEU A 32 5.95 31.26 -10.46
C LEU A 32 7.48 31.30 -10.59
N GLU A 33 8.01 31.13 -11.80
CA GLU A 33 9.44 31.29 -12.10
C GLU A 33 9.91 32.73 -11.85
N THR A 34 9.01 33.72 -11.96
CA THR A 34 9.31 35.10 -11.60
C THR A 34 9.48 35.24 -10.08
N VAL A 35 8.59 34.62 -9.30
CA VAL A 35 8.68 34.58 -7.83
C VAL A 35 9.93 33.83 -7.37
N GLU A 36 10.32 32.76 -8.06
CA GLU A 36 11.57 32.05 -7.79
C GLU A 36 12.81 32.90 -8.02
N LEU A 37 12.83 33.69 -9.10
CA LEU A 37 13.92 34.61 -9.37
C LEU A 37 13.98 35.75 -8.34
N GLU A 38 12.82 36.27 -7.92
CA GLU A 38 12.73 37.29 -6.86
C GLU A 38 13.20 36.74 -5.51
N ALA A 39 12.79 35.52 -5.15
CA ALA A 39 13.26 34.82 -3.97
C ALA A 39 14.78 34.60 -4.01
N ALA A 40 15.31 34.12 -5.15
CA ALA A 40 16.74 33.93 -5.33
C ALA A 40 17.53 35.25 -5.17
N LYS A 41 17.01 36.36 -5.68
CA LYS A 41 17.60 37.70 -5.47
C LYS A 41 17.56 38.11 -3.99
N LYS A 42 16.42 37.93 -3.32
CA LYS A 42 16.25 38.20 -1.89
C LYS A 42 17.23 37.39 -1.03
N PHE A 43 17.52 36.15 -1.43
CA PHE A 43 18.42 35.25 -0.72
C PHE A 43 19.89 35.41 -1.10
N GLY A 44 20.22 36.24 -2.10
CA GLY A 44 21.59 36.37 -2.62
C GLY A 44 22.09 35.11 -3.35
N MET A 45 21.17 34.33 -3.92
CA MET A 45 21.43 33.02 -4.56
C MET A 45 21.45 33.08 -6.10
N VAL A 46 21.62 34.28 -6.67
CA VAL A 46 21.82 34.46 -8.11
C VAL A 46 23.31 34.45 -8.40
N GLN A 47 23.76 33.56 -9.28
CA GLN A 47 25.15 33.45 -9.69
C GLN A 47 25.54 34.61 -10.63
N ALA A 48 26.84 34.84 -10.81
CA ALA A 48 27.37 35.93 -11.65
C ALA A 48 26.95 35.85 -13.14
N ASN A 49 26.60 34.65 -13.62
CA ASN A 49 26.08 34.41 -14.97
C ASN A 49 24.54 34.52 -15.06
N GLY A 50 23.85 34.82 -13.95
CA GLY A 50 22.40 34.91 -13.87
C GLY A 50 21.68 33.60 -13.54
N ASP A 51 22.40 32.49 -13.39
CA ASP A 51 21.80 31.19 -13.03
C ASP A 51 21.41 31.14 -11.55
N ILE A 52 20.40 30.33 -11.25
CA ILE A 52 19.91 30.08 -9.89
C ILE A 52 19.98 28.59 -9.57
N ASP A 53 20.44 28.26 -8.36
CA ASP A 53 20.33 26.91 -7.83
C ASP A 53 18.94 26.71 -7.22
N ILE A 54 18.03 26.20 -8.04
CA ILE A 54 16.61 25.97 -7.73
C ILE A 54 16.42 25.20 -6.40
N LEU A 55 17.28 24.21 -6.12
CA LEU A 55 17.14 23.39 -4.92
C LEU A 55 17.56 24.16 -3.67
N ARG A 56 18.64 24.95 -3.75
CA ARG A 56 19.07 25.80 -2.63
C ARG A 56 18.09 26.93 -2.36
N VAL A 57 17.49 27.53 -3.40
CA VAL A 57 16.48 28.58 -3.24
C VAL A 57 15.24 28.06 -2.51
N LEU A 58 14.78 26.84 -2.83
CA LEU A 58 13.66 26.22 -2.12
C LEU A 58 14.01 25.88 -0.66
N GLN A 59 15.18 25.30 -0.41
CA GLN A 59 15.63 24.96 0.95
C GLN A 59 15.77 26.20 1.83
N GLU A 60 16.28 27.30 1.29
CA GLU A 60 16.38 28.56 2.03
C GLU A 60 15.00 29.18 2.33
N ALA A 61 14.04 29.05 1.41
CA ALA A 61 12.66 29.47 1.66
C ALA A 61 11.99 28.65 2.77
N GLU A 62 12.25 27.34 2.84
CA GLU A 62 11.78 26.46 3.92
C GLU A 62 12.32 26.90 5.29
N VAL A 63 13.62 27.20 5.36
CA VAL A 63 14.28 27.67 6.59
C VAL A 63 13.70 29.01 7.04
N ARG A 64 13.49 29.95 6.11
CA ARG A 64 12.98 31.29 6.43
C ARG A 64 11.52 31.26 6.87
N ALA A 65 10.65 30.56 6.14
CA ALA A 65 9.24 30.41 6.53
C ALA A 65 9.08 29.77 7.93
N SER A 66 10.01 28.88 8.31
CA SER A 66 10.02 28.25 9.63
C SER A 66 10.58 29.15 10.74
N ALA A 67 11.43 30.11 10.40
CA ALA A 67 12.14 30.95 11.37
C ALA A 67 11.46 32.31 11.63
N THR A 68 10.86 32.93 10.61
CA THR A 68 10.35 34.32 10.70
C THR A 68 8.88 34.40 11.09
N GLY A 69 8.10 33.34 10.86
CA GLY A 69 6.63 33.38 11.01
C GLY A 69 5.95 34.40 10.07
N ASP A 70 6.69 34.92 9.09
CA ASP A 70 6.24 35.95 8.16
C ASP A 70 5.31 35.33 7.11
N ALA A 71 4.13 35.93 6.94
CA ALA A 71 3.12 35.50 5.97
C ALA A 71 3.64 35.56 4.52
N GLU A 72 4.56 36.47 4.21
CA GLU A 72 5.13 36.62 2.87
C GLU A 72 6.19 35.53 2.58
N ASP A 73 7.00 35.14 3.58
CA ASP A 73 7.94 34.02 3.42
C ASP A 73 7.17 32.69 3.29
N ALA A 74 6.09 32.49 4.05
CA ALA A 74 5.23 31.31 3.93
C ALA A 74 4.53 31.24 2.55
N LYS A 75 4.07 32.38 2.03
CA LYS A 75 3.48 32.49 0.69
C LYS A 75 4.51 32.24 -0.42
N THR A 76 5.73 32.74 -0.24
CA THR A 76 6.86 32.48 -1.14
C THR A 76 7.16 30.98 -1.18
N LEU A 77 7.32 30.33 -0.03
CA LEU A 77 7.55 28.88 0.06
C LEU A 77 6.46 28.08 -0.68
N LYS A 78 5.19 28.36 -0.40
CA LYS A 78 4.06 27.68 -1.07
C LYS A 78 4.11 27.82 -2.60
N THR A 79 4.51 28.99 -3.09
CA THR A 79 4.64 29.27 -4.53
C THR A 79 5.79 28.46 -5.15
N LEU A 80 6.93 28.32 -4.44
CA LEU A 80 8.08 27.54 -4.90
C LEU A 80 7.79 26.02 -4.87
N GLU A 81 7.04 25.54 -3.89
CA GLU A 81 6.56 24.15 -3.83
C GLU A 81 5.65 23.84 -5.02
N GLU A 82 4.73 24.74 -5.35
CA GLU A 82 3.85 24.62 -6.52
C GLU A 82 4.65 24.60 -7.83
N LEU A 83 5.64 25.48 -7.98
CA LEU A 83 6.56 25.47 -9.13
C LEU A 83 7.33 24.14 -9.25
N ARG A 84 7.82 23.61 -8.13
CA ARG A 84 8.50 22.30 -8.09
C ARG A 84 7.55 21.18 -8.53
N GLN A 85 6.30 21.20 -8.10
CA GLN A 85 5.29 20.23 -8.54
C GLN A 85 5.08 20.29 -10.06
N PHE A 86 4.97 21.49 -10.66
CA PHE A 86 4.85 21.62 -12.11
C PHE A 86 6.08 21.09 -12.87
N ARG A 87 7.30 21.34 -12.36
CA ARG A 87 8.55 20.80 -12.94
C ARG A 87 8.60 19.28 -12.90
N VAL A 88 8.20 18.69 -11.77
CA VAL A 88 8.07 17.22 -11.63
C VAL A 88 7.03 16.68 -12.61
N CYS A 89 5.86 17.31 -12.72
CA CYS A 89 4.83 16.93 -13.68
C CYS A 89 5.32 16.94 -15.13
N ILE A 90 6.02 18.00 -15.57
CA ILE A 90 6.63 18.05 -16.90
C ILE A 90 7.71 16.99 -17.07
N SER A 91 8.53 16.72 -16.06
CA SER A 91 9.53 15.65 -16.06
C SER A 91 8.87 14.28 -16.24
N CYS A 92 7.81 13.98 -15.49
CA CYS A 92 7.04 12.74 -15.63
C CYS A 92 6.40 12.61 -17.01
N ILE A 93 5.83 13.68 -17.57
CA ILE A 93 5.27 13.67 -18.94
C ILE A 93 6.38 13.40 -19.96
N ARG A 94 7.56 14.03 -19.82
CA ARG A 94 8.71 13.79 -20.69
C ARG A 94 9.22 12.36 -20.59
N THR A 95 9.33 11.81 -19.39
CA THR A 95 9.70 10.42 -19.16
C THR A 95 8.69 9.46 -19.76
N ARG A 96 7.38 9.72 -19.64
CA ARG A 96 6.32 8.93 -20.31
C ARG A 96 6.43 8.97 -21.83
N ILE A 97 6.67 10.15 -22.42
CA ILE A 97 6.90 10.31 -23.87
C ILE A 97 8.17 9.54 -24.29
N ALA A 98 9.25 9.64 -23.52
CA ALA A 98 10.53 9.00 -23.81
C ALA A 98 10.50 7.47 -23.67
N THR A 99 9.69 6.95 -22.75
CA THR A 99 9.58 5.51 -22.44
C THR A 99 8.48 4.79 -23.22
N LYS A 100 7.65 5.50 -23.99
CA LYS A 100 6.47 4.95 -24.70
C LYS A 100 5.51 4.17 -23.79
N LEU A 101 5.46 4.48 -22.49
CA LEU A 101 4.51 3.86 -21.56
C LEU A 101 3.07 4.29 -21.92
N GLU A 102 2.24 3.31 -22.28
CA GLU A 102 0.85 3.47 -22.72
C GLU A 102 -0.05 4.12 -21.66
N PRO A 103 -1.12 4.85 -22.05
CA PRO A 103 -2.22 5.21 -21.17
C PRO A 103 -3.10 3.99 -20.81
N CYS A 104 -3.67 4.05 -19.61
CA CYS A 104 -4.57 3.07 -19.01
C CYS A 104 -5.85 2.85 -19.86
N PRO A 105 -6.17 1.60 -20.26
CA PRO A 105 -7.43 1.22 -20.92
C PRO A 105 -8.69 1.27 -20.04
N CYS A 106 -8.76 2.16 -19.03
CA CYS A 106 -9.97 2.25 -18.21
C CYS A 106 -11.12 3.06 -18.85
N ASP A 107 -10.98 3.53 -20.09
CA ASP A 107 -12.02 4.34 -20.75
C ASP A 107 -12.72 3.68 -21.95
N ILE A 108 -12.31 2.49 -22.45
CA ILE A 108 -13.05 1.83 -23.53
C ILE A 108 -13.07 0.31 -23.34
N GLU A 109 -14.30 -0.21 -23.34
CA GLU A 109 -14.76 -1.57 -23.09
C GLU A 109 -13.97 -2.71 -23.75
N TYR A 110 -13.96 -3.84 -23.03
CA TYR A 110 -13.94 -5.23 -23.51
C TYR A 110 -13.15 -5.55 -24.79
N GLY A 111 -12.06 -6.30 -24.62
CA GLY A 111 -11.52 -7.10 -25.71
C GLY A 111 -10.06 -7.46 -25.56
N ALA A 112 -9.81 -8.67 -25.06
CA ALA A 112 -8.65 -9.53 -25.34
C ALA A 112 -7.28 -8.82 -25.50
N TYR A 113 -6.53 -8.67 -24.39
CA TYR A 113 -5.09 -8.45 -24.50
C TYR A 113 -4.33 -9.77 -24.34
N HIS A 114 -3.66 -10.16 -25.43
CA HIS A 114 -2.74 -11.27 -25.48
C HIS A 114 -1.50 -10.96 -24.62
N SER A 115 -1.35 -11.77 -23.57
CA SER A 115 -0.12 -12.19 -22.90
C SER A 115 1.19 -11.77 -23.58
N SER A 116 1.88 -10.78 -23.01
CA SER A 116 3.34 -10.88 -22.95
C SER A 116 3.64 -11.97 -21.93
N LYS A 117 4.21 -13.10 -22.36
CA LYS A 117 4.55 -14.25 -21.49
C LYS A 117 5.27 -13.78 -20.22
N SER A 118 4.54 -13.68 -19.11
CA SER A 118 5.14 -13.59 -17.79
C SER A 118 5.85 -14.93 -17.54
N SER A 119 7.01 -14.92 -16.87
CA SER A 119 7.75 -16.14 -16.51
C SER A 119 7.04 -16.96 -15.41
N PHE A 120 5.79 -16.62 -15.10
CA PHE A 120 5.03 -17.10 -13.97
C PHE A 120 3.75 -17.76 -14.48
N ASP A 121 3.37 -18.89 -13.90
CA ASP A 121 2.06 -19.48 -14.16
C ASP A 121 0.99 -18.75 -13.33
N ALA A 122 0.42 -17.71 -13.93
CA ALA A 122 -0.63 -16.88 -13.33
C ALA A 122 -1.86 -17.68 -12.87
N SER A 123 -2.09 -18.83 -13.51
CA SER A 123 -3.19 -19.72 -13.14
C SER A 123 -2.97 -20.36 -11.78
N ARG A 124 -1.75 -20.36 -11.23
CA ARG A 124 -1.41 -20.94 -9.92
C ARG A 124 -1.42 -19.94 -8.77
N PHE A 125 -2.04 -18.79 -8.95
CA PHE A 125 -2.17 -17.79 -7.89
C PHE A 125 -3.57 -17.81 -7.27
N TRP A 126 -3.60 -17.66 -5.94
CA TRP A 126 -4.78 -17.41 -5.14
C TRP A 126 -4.52 -16.20 -4.26
N VAL A 127 -5.40 -15.20 -4.31
CA VAL A 127 -5.15 -13.90 -3.70
C VAL A 127 -6.31 -13.46 -2.84
N VAL A 128 -6.02 -13.01 -1.62
CA VAL A 128 -6.96 -12.29 -0.74
C VAL A 128 -6.45 -10.86 -0.60
N ILE A 129 -7.27 -9.87 -0.97
CA ILE A 129 -6.92 -8.45 -0.94
C ILE A 129 -7.86 -7.74 0.03
N ILE A 130 -7.29 -7.10 1.04
CA ILE A 130 -8.02 -6.38 2.08
C ILE A 130 -7.58 -4.92 2.07
N GLY A 131 -8.54 -4.00 1.93
CA GLY A 131 -8.29 -2.55 1.85
C GLY A 131 -9.34 -1.76 2.64
N ILE A 132 -8.90 -1.08 3.69
CA ILE A 132 -9.80 -0.45 4.67
C ILE A 132 -9.49 1.04 4.81
N ASP A 133 -10.40 1.88 4.33
CA ASP A 133 -10.38 3.33 4.55
C ASP A 133 -11.40 3.74 5.61
N ALA A 134 -12.58 3.12 5.59
CA ALA A 134 -13.77 3.52 6.36
C ALA A 134 -13.77 3.04 7.82
N TYR A 135 -12.68 3.28 8.55
CA TYR A 135 -12.65 3.14 10.00
C TYR A 135 -13.52 4.24 10.65
N ASP A 136 -14.25 3.87 11.71
CA ASP A 136 -15.07 4.84 12.46
C ASP A 136 -14.21 5.92 13.12
N GLN A 137 -13.03 5.54 13.60
CA GLN A 137 -12.03 6.45 14.15
C GLN A 137 -10.80 6.52 13.24
N PHE A 138 -10.29 7.74 13.03
CA PHE A 138 -9.11 8.03 12.21
C PHE A 138 -9.15 7.42 10.80
N PRO A 139 -10.18 7.68 10.00
CA PRO A 139 -10.31 7.06 8.68
C PRO A 139 -9.13 7.38 7.76
N LEU A 140 -8.74 6.39 6.96
CA LEU A 140 -7.69 6.49 5.93
C LEU A 140 -8.29 6.91 4.58
N ASP A 141 -7.46 7.41 3.67
CA ASP A 141 -7.89 7.84 2.33
C ASP A 141 -7.17 7.10 1.19
N GLY A 142 -6.22 6.21 1.52
CA GLY A 142 -5.35 5.56 0.54
C GLY A 142 -5.39 4.04 0.49
N ALA A 143 -5.82 3.37 1.57
CA ALA A 143 -5.73 1.92 1.70
C ALA A 143 -6.67 1.17 0.73
N PHE A 144 -7.89 1.68 0.52
CA PHE A 144 -8.79 1.17 -0.53
C PHE A 144 -8.16 1.27 -1.91
N ARG A 145 -7.50 2.41 -2.19
CA ARG A 145 -6.87 2.64 -3.49
C ARG A 145 -5.66 1.73 -3.68
N ASP A 146 -4.86 1.53 -2.65
CA ASP A 146 -3.73 0.61 -2.68
C ASP A 146 -4.18 -0.83 -2.96
N ALA A 147 -5.27 -1.28 -2.32
CA ALA A 147 -5.92 -2.56 -2.62
C ALA A 147 -6.37 -2.66 -4.08
N LYS A 148 -6.98 -1.61 -4.66
CA LYS A 148 -7.31 -1.57 -6.09
C LYS A 148 -6.08 -1.63 -7.00
N MET A 149 -4.97 -0.99 -6.62
CA MET A 149 -3.73 -1.05 -7.39
C MET A 149 -3.10 -2.44 -7.35
N MET A 150 -3.14 -3.13 -6.21
CA MET A 150 -2.70 -4.53 -6.09
C MET A 150 -3.61 -5.48 -6.88
N LEU A 151 -4.92 -5.32 -6.79
CA LEU A 151 -5.89 -6.07 -7.59
C LEU A 151 -5.58 -5.94 -9.09
N LYS A 152 -5.38 -4.69 -9.54
CA LYS A 152 -4.99 -4.38 -10.91
C LYS A 152 -3.69 -5.08 -11.30
N TYR A 153 -2.67 -5.04 -10.45
CA TYR A 153 -1.39 -5.70 -10.70
C TYR A 153 -1.55 -7.22 -10.85
N PHE A 154 -2.30 -7.88 -9.97
CA PHE A 154 -2.52 -9.33 -10.10
C PHE A 154 -3.26 -9.70 -11.38
N ILE A 155 -4.28 -8.93 -11.78
CA ILE A 155 -5.06 -9.24 -12.98
C ILE A 155 -4.32 -8.87 -14.26
N GLU A 156 -3.88 -7.61 -14.38
CA GLU A 156 -3.38 -7.06 -15.63
C GLU A 156 -1.91 -7.39 -15.86
N ASP A 157 -1.09 -7.28 -14.82
CA ASP A 157 0.36 -7.44 -14.95
C ASP A 157 0.76 -8.91 -14.81
N LEU A 158 0.11 -9.66 -13.90
CA LEU A 158 0.38 -11.07 -13.70
C LEU A 158 -0.56 -12.01 -14.48
N GLY A 159 -1.79 -11.60 -14.81
CA GLY A 159 -2.75 -12.46 -15.51
C GLY A 159 -3.56 -13.40 -14.61
N VAL A 160 -3.63 -13.13 -13.30
CA VAL A 160 -4.34 -13.98 -12.34
C VAL A 160 -5.86 -13.93 -12.62
N PRO A 161 -6.54 -15.08 -12.76
CA PRO A 161 -7.98 -15.10 -13.00
C PRO A 161 -8.77 -14.44 -11.86
N HIS A 162 -9.76 -13.60 -12.20
CA HIS A 162 -10.64 -12.94 -11.23
C HIS A 162 -11.27 -13.91 -10.22
N THR A 163 -11.61 -15.13 -10.65
CA THR A 163 -12.22 -16.17 -9.80
C THR A 163 -11.28 -16.71 -8.70
N ARG A 164 -9.98 -16.38 -8.77
CA ARG A 164 -8.97 -16.74 -7.76
C ARG A 164 -8.55 -15.55 -6.90
N ILE A 165 -9.25 -14.42 -7.00
CA ILE A 165 -9.00 -13.22 -6.21
C ILE A 165 -10.25 -12.86 -5.40
N GLN A 166 -10.13 -12.89 -4.07
CA GLN A 166 -11.15 -12.39 -3.16
C GLN A 166 -10.77 -10.99 -2.68
N CYS A 167 -11.71 -10.05 -2.69
CA CYS A 167 -11.50 -8.66 -2.27
C CYS A 167 -12.45 -8.28 -1.14
N LEU A 168 -11.89 -7.83 -0.02
CA LEU A 168 -12.64 -7.29 1.10
C LEU A 168 -12.30 -5.80 1.25
N LEU A 169 -13.22 -4.92 0.86
CA LEU A 169 -12.94 -3.50 0.67
C LEU A 169 -13.93 -2.62 1.43
N ALA A 170 -13.42 -1.57 2.11
CA ALA A 170 -14.22 -0.57 2.81
C ALA A 170 -13.76 0.86 2.46
N PRO A 171 -14.21 1.44 1.32
CA PRO A 171 -13.92 2.83 0.98
C PRO A 171 -14.68 3.81 1.88
N ARG A 172 -14.09 4.96 2.20
CA ARG A 172 -14.73 6.04 2.99
C ARG A 172 -16.01 6.59 2.39
N SER A 173 -16.02 6.75 1.07
CA SER A 173 -17.16 7.26 0.33
C SER A 173 -17.45 6.32 -0.81
N ILE A 174 -18.67 5.82 -0.83
CA ILE A 174 -19.18 4.99 -1.91
C ILE A 174 -19.69 5.96 -2.97
N LYS A 175 -18.98 6.10 -4.10
CA LYS A 175 -19.66 6.64 -5.29
C LYS A 175 -20.84 5.73 -5.57
N LYS A 176 -22.01 6.31 -5.84
CA LYS A 176 -23.26 5.57 -6.09
C LYS A 176 -22.99 4.49 -7.17
N GLY A 177 -22.99 3.21 -6.76
CA GLY A 177 -22.71 2.05 -7.63
C GLY A 177 -21.33 1.37 -7.51
N GLU A 178 -20.31 1.99 -6.87
CA GLU A 178 -18.95 1.41 -6.81
C GLU A 178 -18.68 0.44 -5.65
N ALA A 179 -19.37 0.59 -4.51
CA ALA A 179 -19.09 -0.22 -3.31
C ALA A 179 -20.19 -1.23 -2.94
N ALA A 180 -21.20 -1.41 -3.80
CA ALA A 180 -22.25 -2.40 -3.56
C ALA A 180 -21.79 -3.86 -3.77
N ASN A 181 -20.58 -4.08 -4.30
CA ASN A 181 -20.14 -5.40 -4.79
C ASN A 181 -18.97 -6.02 -4.01
N PHE A 182 -18.37 -5.33 -3.04
CA PHE A 182 -17.25 -5.87 -2.26
C PHE A 182 -17.71 -6.34 -0.89
N GLU A 183 -17.17 -7.47 -0.45
CA GLU A 183 -17.38 -7.95 0.91
C GLU A 183 -16.75 -6.97 1.89
N ARG A 184 -17.49 -6.61 2.95
CA ARG A 184 -16.98 -5.65 3.94
C ARG A 184 -15.88 -6.35 4.78
N PRO A 185 -14.72 -5.73 5.02
CA PRO A 185 -13.59 -6.28 5.78
C PRO A 185 -13.84 -6.24 7.29
N THR A 186 -14.93 -6.87 7.73
CA THR A 186 -15.21 -7.15 9.14
C THR A 186 -14.25 -8.21 9.67
N ARG A 187 -14.09 -8.30 10.99
CA ARG A 187 -13.27 -9.34 11.63
C ARG A 187 -13.70 -10.73 11.14
N ALA A 188 -15.00 -11.00 11.16
CA ALA A 188 -15.56 -12.28 10.74
C ALA A 188 -15.26 -12.59 9.27
N ASN A 189 -15.43 -11.61 8.36
CA ASN A 189 -15.22 -11.83 6.93
C ASN A 189 -13.74 -12.01 6.60
N ILE A 190 -12.83 -11.26 7.25
CA ILE A 190 -11.39 -11.44 7.07
C ILE A 190 -10.96 -12.84 7.52
N ILE A 191 -11.37 -13.26 8.71
CA ILE A 191 -11.07 -14.59 9.23
C ILE A 191 -11.64 -15.67 8.30
N HIS A 192 -12.89 -15.54 7.88
CA HIS A 192 -13.54 -16.47 6.95
C HIS A 192 -12.79 -16.54 5.61
N ALA A 193 -12.39 -15.42 5.02
CA ALA A 193 -11.64 -15.38 3.77
C ALA A 193 -10.29 -16.12 3.89
N LEU A 194 -9.55 -15.89 4.98
CA LEU A 194 -8.28 -16.58 5.23
C LEU A 194 -8.49 -18.09 5.46
N TYR A 195 -9.51 -18.48 6.23
CA TYR A 195 -9.85 -19.89 6.44
C TYR A 195 -10.33 -20.60 5.17
N SER A 196 -11.02 -19.87 4.28
CA SER A 196 -11.47 -20.44 3.01
C SER A 196 -10.30 -20.95 2.16
N LEU A 197 -9.09 -20.39 2.32
CA LEU A 197 -7.88 -20.88 1.66
C LEU A 197 -7.51 -22.31 2.11
N VAL A 198 -7.78 -22.66 3.37
CA VAL A 198 -7.52 -24.00 3.90
C VAL A 198 -8.46 -25.02 3.25
N THR A 199 -9.75 -24.68 3.18
CA THR A 199 -10.81 -25.62 2.76
C THR A 199 -11.08 -25.63 1.26
N ASN A 200 -10.61 -24.63 0.51
CA ASN A 200 -10.83 -24.53 -0.93
C ASN A 200 -10.10 -25.64 -1.69
N LYS A 201 -10.87 -26.57 -2.26
CA LYS A 201 -10.35 -27.75 -2.98
C LYS A 201 -9.70 -27.42 -4.33
N ALA A 202 -9.94 -26.23 -4.89
CA ALA A 202 -9.32 -25.79 -6.13
C ALA A 202 -7.89 -25.27 -5.95
N ILE A 203 -7.46 -25.03 -4.69
CA ILE A 203 -6.07 -24.68 -4.37
C ILE A 203 -5.27 -25.98 -4.25
N GLU A 204 -4.33 -26.15 -5.18
CA GLU A 204 -3.45 -27.31 -5.23
C GLU A 204 -2.16 -27.06 -4.42
N PRO A 205 -1.53 -28.13 -3.88
CA PRO A 205 -0.23 -28.02 -3.26
C PRO A 205 0.81 -27.34 -4.16
N GLY A 206 1.44 -26.28 -3.64
CA GLY A 206 2.44 -25.50 -4.37
C GLY A 206 1.88 -24.40 -5.27
N ASP A 207 0.58 -24.10 -5.21
CA ASP A 207 0.06 -22.83 -5.70
C ASP A 207 0.59 -21.65 -4.86
N ASN A 208 0.75 -20.48 -5.48
CA ASN A 208 1.12 -19.25 -4.79
C ASN A 208 -0.12 -18.66 -4.11
N ILE A 209 -0.06 -18.52 -2.80
CA ILE A 209 -1.11 -17.89 -1.99
C ILE A 209 -0.61 -16.53 -1.55
N VAL A 210 -1.34 -15.47 -1.86
CA VAL A 210 -0.98 -14.10 -1.47
C VAL A 210 -2.08 -13.46 -0.67
N VAL A 211 -1.76 -12.99 0.53
CA VAL A 211 -2.64 -12.18 1.37
C VAL A 211 -2.08 -10.77 1.39
N TYR A 212 -2.85 -9.80 0.88
CA TYR A 212 -2.50 -8.39 0.90
C TYR A 212 -3.44 -7.65 1.86
N PHE A 213 -2.86 -6.88 2.78
CA PHE A 213 -3.59 -6.02 3.71
C PHE A 213 -3.10 -4.58 3.61
N SER A 214 -4.05 -3.66 3.53
CA SER A 214 -3.84 -2.21 3.56
C SER A 214 -4.85 -1.59 4.50
N GLY A 215 -4.39 -0.92 5.55
CA GLY A 215 -5.25 -0.40 6.60
C GLY A 215 -4.45 -0.07 7.86
N HIS A 216 -5.14 0.07 8.99
CA HIS A 216 -4.49 0.26 10.28
C HIS A 216 -3.98 -1.05 10.88
N GLY A 217 -2.81 -0.99 11.50
CA GLY A 217 -2.39 -1.94 12.52
C GLY A 217 -2.50 -1.32 13.92
N SER A 218 -2.44 -2.15 14.94
CA SER A 218 -2.39 -1.75 16.35
C SER A 218 -1.40 -2.61 17.11
N CYS A 219 -0.97 -2.15 18.30
CA CYS A 219 0.05 -2.83 19.09
C CYS A 219 -0.34 -2.82 20.56
N TYR A 220 -0.63 -4.01 21.10
CA TYR A 220 -1.07 -4.20 22.47
C TYR A 220 0.11 -4.57 23.36
N PRO A 221 0.43 -3.79 24.41
CA PRO A 221 1.42 -4.21 25.40
C PRO A 221 0.88 -5.42 26.19
N ILE A 222 1.59 -6.54 26.20
CA ILE A 222 1.19 -7.73 26.97
C ILE A 222 1.85 -7.68 28.35
N SER A 223 3.19 -7.64 28.38
CA SER A 223 4.00 -7.41 29.57
C SER A 223 5.43 -7.07 29.16
N GLU A 224 6.24 -6.52 30.06
CA GLU A 224 7.67 -6.24 29.78
C GLU A 224 8.44 -7.50 29.36
N GLN A 225 8.04 -8.67 29.87
CA GLN A 225 8.69 -9.96 29.64
C GLN A 225 8.16 -10.67 28.38
N GLN A 226 6.87 -10.51 28.05
CA GLN A 226 6.23 -11.18 26.90
C GLN A 226 6.16 -10.28 25.65
N GLY A 227 6.51 -9.00 25.79
CA GLY A 227 6.54 -8.04 24.70
C GLY A 227 5.16 -7.48 24.35
N SER A 228 4.87 -7.36 23.06
CA SER A 228 3.67 -6.71 22.54
C SER A 228 3.04 -7.52 21.40
N MET A 229 1.71 -7.55 21.34
CA MET A 229 0.99 -8.17 20.23
C MET A 229 0.68 -7.15 19.13
N GLN A 230 1.18 -7.43 17.93
CA GLN A 230 0.85 -6.68 16.72
C GLN A 230 -0.45 -7.23 16.14
N CYS A 231 -1.39 -6.36 15.78
CA CYS A 231 -2.71 -6.77 15.31
C CYS A 231 -3.13 -5.99 14.07
N LEU A 232 -3.88 -6.64 13.18
CA LEU A 232 -4.56 -5.99 12.07
C LEU A 232 -5.92 -5.47 12.54
N CYS A 233 -6.24 -4.22 12.22
CA CYS A 233 -7.51 -3.62 12.60
C CYS A 233 -8.59 -3.90 11.54
N PRO A 234 -9.63 -4.70 11.84
CA PRO A 234 -10.78 -4.84 10.96
C PRO A 234 -11.63 -3.55 10.99
N VAL A 235 -12.54 -3.40 10.02
CA VAL A 235 -13.35 -2.17 9.89
C VAL A 235 -14.39 -2.01 11.00
N ASP A 236 -14.78 -3.11 11.63
CA ASP A 236 -15.77 -3.20 12.70
C ASP A 236 -15.13 -3.34 14.09
N ARG A 237 -13.82 -3.06 14.22
CA ARG A 237 -13.15 -3.04 15.53
C ARG A 237 -13.91 -2.15 16.52
N ASP A 238 -13.92 -2.55 17.79
CA ASP A 238 -14.60 -1.84 18.88
C ASP A 238 -16.13 -1.72 18.74
N THR A 239 -16.73 -2.23 17.66
CA THR A 239 -18.20 -2.35 17.55
C THR A 239 -18.69 -3.53 18.38
N ILE A 240 -19.98 -3.53 18.72
CA ILE A 240 -20.61 -4.61 19.49
C ILE A 240 -21.10 -5.70 18.55
N ASP A 241 -20.63 -6.93 18.76
CA ASP A 241 -21.04 -8.11 18.01
C ASP A 241 -22.44 -8.62 18.41
N ALA A 242 -22.91 -9.66 17.74
CA ALA A 242 -24.20 -10.28 18.01
C ALA A 242 -24.33 -10.89 19.43
N ALA A 243 -23.20 -11.15 20.10
CA ALA A 243 -23.14 -11.67 21.47
C ALA A 243 -23.00 -10.55 22.52
N GLY A 244 -23.05 -9.28 22.11
CA GLY A 244 -22.92 -8.14 23.02
C GLY A 244 -21.48 -7.84 23.43
N LYS A 245 -20.48 -8.38 22.72
CA LYS A 245 -19.05 -8.19 23.03
C LYS A 245 -18.38 -7.26 22.02
N PRO A 246 -17.35 -6.49 22.43
CA PRO A 246 -16.54 -5.72 21.49
C PRO A 246 -15.83 -6.63 20.48
N VAL A 247 -15.88 -6.25 19.20
CA VAL A 247 -15.11 -6.90 18.14
C VAL A 247 -13.63 -6.53 18.29
N LEU A 248 -12.79 -7.55 18.44
CA LEU A 248 -11.35 -7.39 18.65
C LEU A 248 -10.56 -7.26 17.35
N ASP A 249 -9.38 -6.65 17.44
CA ASP A 249 -8.40 -6.72 16.37
C ASP A 249 -7.92 -8.17 16.13
N ILE A 250 -7.41 -8.43 14.93
CA ILE A 250 -6.87 -9.75 14.55
C ILE A 250 -5.41 -9.83 14.99
N GLY A 251 -5.13 -10.64 16.00
CA GLY A 251 -3.79 -10.77 16.57
C GLY A 251 -2.80 -11.44 15.62
N GLY A 252 -1.53 -11.05 15.66
CA GLY A 252 -0.47 -11.67 14.87
C GLY A 252 -0.34 -13.18 15.13
N THR A 253 -0.59 -13.62 16.37
CA THR A 253 -0.68 -15.04 16.72
C THR A 253 -1.82 -15.74 15.98
N GLU A 254 -3.01 -15.14 15.96
CA GLU A 254 -4.17 -15.68 15.24
C GLU A 254 -3.88 -15.78 13.72
N LEU A 255 -3.32 -14.73 13.13
CA LEU A 255 -2.90 -14.76 11.73
C LEU A 255 -1.87 -15.86 11.45
N CYS A 256 -0.85 -16.01 12.31
CA CYS A 256 0.15 -17.06 12.21
C CYS A 256 -0.45 -18.46 12.29
N VAL A 257 -1.41 -18.70 13.19
CA VAL A 257 -2.10 -20.00 13.30
C VAL A 257 -2.85 -20.32 12.01
N ILE A 258 -3.62 -19.36 11.49
CA ILE A 258 -4.39 -19.54 10.24
C ILE A 258 -3.45 -19.86 9.07
N LEU A 259 -2.40 -19.06 8.88
CA LEU A 259 -1.46 -19.26 7.78
C LEU A 259 -0.66 -20.56 7.93
N SER A 260 -0.43 -21.05 9.16
CA SER A 260 0.17 -22.36 9.39
C SER A 260 -0.76 -23.50 8.96
N GLN A 261 -2.07 -23.37 9.18
CA GLN A 261 -3.05 -24.33 8.66
C GLN A 261 -3.12 -24.29 7.13
N VAL A 262 -3.08 -23.11 6.53
CA VAL A 262 -2.99 -22.96 5.06
C VAL A 262 -1.74 -23.67 4.56
N ARG A 263 -0.58 -23.47 5.21
CA ARG A 263 0.67 -24.15 4.83
C ARG A 263 0.54 -25.66 4.88
N HIS A 264 -0.02 -26.20 5.96
CA HIS A 264 -0.18 -27.64 6.10
C HIS A 264 -1.10 -28.21 5.02
N ALA A 265 -2.19 -27.50 4.68
CA ALA A 265 -3.13 -27.95 3.66
C ALA A 265 -2.63 -27.75 2.22
N LYS A 266 -1.87 -26.67 1.95
CA LYS A 266 -1.61 -26.16 0.58
C LYS A 266 -0.13 -25.99 0.22
N GLY A 267 0.79 -26.19 1.16
CA GLY A 267 2.22 -25.99 0.98
C GLY A 267 2.70 -24.59 1.40
N ASP A 268 4.00 -24.36 1.30
CA ASP A 268 4.71 -23.23 1.94
C ASP A 268 4.85 -21.97 1.08
N ARG A 269 4.14 -21.89 -0.05
CA ARG A 269 4.19 -20.77 -1.00
C ARG A 269 3.20 -19.68 -0.65
N ILE A 270 3.33 -19.18 0.58
CA ILE A 270 2.41 -18.19 1.14
C ILE A 270 3.17 -16.87 1.34
N THR A 271 2.61 -15.78 0.82
CA THR A 271 3.13 -14.42 1.00
C THR A 271 2.08 -13.54 1.68
N ALA A 272 2.43 -12.95 2.82
CA ALA A 272 1.63 -11.91 3.45
C ALA A 272 2.28 -10.54 3.18
N ILE A 273 1.55 -9.61 2.56
CA ILE A 273 2.01 -8.25 2.25
C ILE A 273 1.21 -7.28 3.10
N LEU A 274 1.86 -6.57 4.01
CA LEU A 274 1.22 -5.77 5.05
C LEU A 274 1.62 -4.29 4.91
N ASP A 275 0.71 -3.47 4.35
CA ASP A 275 0.82 -2.01 4.31
C ASP A 275 0.11 -1.35 5.48
N CYS A 276 0.65 -1.61 6.67
CA CYS A 276 0.21 -1.12 7.97
C CYS A 276 1.40 -0.97 8.92
N SER A 277 1.18 -0.41 10.12
CA SER A 277 2.22 -0.29 11.15
C SER A 277 1.68 -0.58 12.55
N PHE A 278 2.58 -0.93 13.45
CA PHE A 278 2.26 -1.44 14.79
C PHE A 278 3.00 -0.66 15.88
N MET A 279 3.00 0.67 15.77
CA MET A 279 3.72 1.53 16.71
C MET A 279 3.07 1.46 18.10
N LYS A 280 3.90 1.23 19.13
CA LYS A 280 3.47 1.06 20.52
C LYS A 280 2.93 2.34 21.14
N ASP A 281 3.45 3.49 20.72
CA ASP A 281 3.02 4.79 21.21
C ASP A 281 2.63 5.70 20.04
N VAL A 282 1.32 5.79 19.81
CA VAL A 282 0.71 6.65 18.79
C VAL A 282 0.20 7.97 19.37
N SER A 283 0.38 8.22 20.67
CA SER A 283 -0.16 9.42 21.35
C SER A 283 0.42 10.73 20.79
N ASN A 284 1.62 10.68 20.22
CA ASN A 284 2.31 11.82 19.60
C ASN A 284 2.14 11.92 18.06
N VAL A 285 1.47 10.94 17.43
CA VAL A 285 1.42 10.82 15.96
C VAL A 285 0.29 11.65 15.34
N SER A 286 -0.75 11.95 16.12
CA SER A 286 -1.89 12.79 15.72
C SER A 286 -1.54 14.27 15.49
N ILE A 287 -0.31 14.70 15.84
CA ILE A 287 0.16 16.08 15.75
C ILE A 287 0.86 16.37 14.40
N LEU A 288 1.15 15.35 13.59
CA LEU A 288 1.95 15.50 12.37
C LEU A 288 1.15 15.80 11.10
N SER A 289 0.62 17.03 11.00
CA SER A 289 0.18 17.71 9.77
C SER A 289 -0.93 17.05 8.92
N HIS A 290 -1.83 17.85 8.35
CA HIS A 290 -2.91 17.40 7.45
C HIS A 290 -2.44 16.68 6.15
N ALA A 291 -1.13 16.58 5.91
CA ALA A 291 -0.56 16.05 4.67
C ALA A 291 -0.15 14.56 4.73
N ARG A 292 -0.06 13.95 5.93
CA ARG A 292 0.34 12.55 6.11
C ARG A 292 -0.50 11.88 7.19
N LYS A 293 -1.03 10.70 6.88
CA LYS A 293 -1.72 9.86 7.87
C LYS A 293 -0.89 8.61 8.12
N SER A 294 -0.72 8.27 9.39
CA SER A 294 -0.09 7.01 9.75
C SER A 294 -1.11 5.88 9.70
N ARG A 295 -0.63 4.68 9.44
CA ARG A 295 -1.42 3.45 9.37
C ARG A 295 -1.31 2.65 10.65
N SER A 296 -1.44 3.36 11.77
CA SER A 296 -1.40 2.80 13.13
C SER A 296 -2.53 3.40 13.95
N LEU A 297 -3.20 2.57 14.74
CA LEU A 297 -4.18 2.98 15.73
C LEU A 297 -3.71 2.61 17.13
N PRO A 298 -4.20 3.30 18.17
CA PRO A 298 -4.02 2.85 19.53
C PRO A 298 -4.71 1.49 19.73
N PRO A 299 -4.32 0.75 20.79
CA PRO A 299 -5.07 -0.39 21.28
C PRO A 299 -6.58 -0.10 21.38
N SER A 300 -7.38 -1.13 21.19
CA SER A 300 -8.81 -1.15 21.53
C SER A 300 -9.03 -0.66 22.96
N THR A 301 -10.21 -0.08 23.21
CA THR A 301 -10.65 0.27 24.56
C THR A 301 -11.00 -0.95 25.42
N THR A 302 -11.02 -2.14 24.83
CA THR A 302 -11.31 -3.40 25.54
C THR A 302 -10.19 -3.73 26.54
N PRO A 303 -10.52 -4.14 27.77
CA PRO A 303 -9.52 -4.57 28.76
C PRO A 303 -8.60 -5.68 28.23
N MET A 304 -7.30 -5.57 28.55
CA MET A 304 -6.29 -6.48 27.98
C MET A 304 -6.47 -7.94 28.40
N ASP A 305 -6.96 -8.19 29.62
CA ASP A 305 -7.27 -9.52 30.13
C ASP A 305 -8.41 -10.18 29.33
N GLU A 306 -9.45 -9.42 28.99
CA GLU A 306 -10.53 -9.89 28.10
C GLU A 306 -10.02 -10.19 26.69
N ILE A 307 -9.15 -9.34 26.16
CA ILE A 307 -8.50 -9.54 24.86
C ILE A 307 -7.67 -10.84 24.86
N LEU A 308 -6.82 -11.03 25.88
CA LEU A 308 -5.99 -12.23 26.01
C LEU A 308 -6.85 -13.49 26.15
N GLN A 309 -7.92 -13.43 26.95
CA GLN A 309 -8.83 -14.56 27.10
C GLN A 309 -9.53 -14.91 25.79
N ALA A 310 -10.00 -13.91 25.05
CA ALA A 310 -10.65 -14.10 23.76
C ALA A 310 -9.70 -14.63 22.69
N TRP A 311 -8.45 -14.14 22.63
CA TRP A 311 -7.43 -14.66 21.73
C TRP A 311 -7.05 -16.09 22.08
N ASN A 312 -6.83 -16.41 23.35
CA ASN A 312 -6.54 -17.78 23.77
C ASN A 312 -7.71 -18.73 23.44
N GLY A 313 -8.95 -18.28 23.64
CA GLY A 313 -10.15 -19.04 23.25
C GLY A 313 -10.28 -19.24 21.74
N SER A 314 -10.03 -18.20 20.94
CA SER A 314 -10.08 -18.27 19.48
C SER A 314 -9.01 -19.19 18.92
N VAL A 315 -7.78 -19.07 19.43
CA VAL A 315 -6.65 -19.93 19.08
C VAL A 315 -6.96 -21.39 19.44
N LYS A 316 -7.56 -21.65 20.62
CA LYS A 316 -8.02 -22.99 20.99
C LYS A 316 -9.10 -23.53 20.07
N PHE A 317 -10.07 -22.72 19.66
CA PHE A 317 -11.06 -23.12 18.67
C PHE A 317 -10.41 -23.56 17.35
N TYR A 318 -9.33 -22.89 16.95
CA TYR A 318 -8.56 -23.27 15.76
C TYR A 318 -7.72 -24.54 15.97
N TYR A 319 -7.28 -24.83 17.20
CA TYR A 319 -6.65 -26.10 17.57
C TYR A 319 -7.62 -27.29 17.55
N ASP A 320 -8.86 -27.07 17.99
CA ASP A 320 -9.90 -28.11 18.08
C ASP A 320 -10.62 -28.37 16.75
N HIS A 321 -10.30 -27.62 15.68
CA HIS A 321 -10.90 -27.83 14.36
C HIS A 321 -10.39 -29.15 13.75
N PRO A 322 -11.27 -30.09 13.34
CA PRO A 322 -10.93 -31.49 13.01
C PRO A 322 -10.07 -31.70 11.75
N SER A 323 -9.53 -30.63 11.17
CA SER A 323 -8.76 -30.70 9.93
C SER A 323 -7.26 -30.93 10.16
N ILE A 324 -6.67 -30.50 11.29
CA ILE A 324 -5.24 -30.67 11.59
C ILE A 324 -5.00 -30.55 13.13
N PRO A 325 -4.36 -31.53 13.80
CA PRO A 325 -3.95 -31.36 15.20
C PRO A 325 -2.73 -30.42 15.25
N ILE A 326 -2.90 -29.25 15.86
CA ILE A 326 -1.80 -28.36 16.21
C ILE A 326 -1.42 -28.66 17.67
N ALA A 327 -0.13 -28.87 17.95
CA ALA A 327 0.35 -29.33 19.25
C ALA A 327 0.13 -28.29 20.38
N GLU A 328 -0.07 -28.75 21.62
CA GLU A 328 -0.33 -27.92 22.82
C GLU A 328 0.81 -26.92 23.13
N ASP A 329 2.01 -27.14 22.57
CA ASP A 329 3.24 -26.36 22.72
C ASP A 329 3.55 -25.46 21.50
N TRP A 330 2.51 -25.01 20.78
CA TRP A 330 2.67 -24.20 19.57
C TRP A 330 3.52 -22.94 19.79
N HIS A 331 4.59 -22.83 19.00
CA HIS A 331 5.39 -21.62 18.85
C HIS A 331 5.09 -20.97 17.49
N PRO A 332 5.34 -19.66 17.33
CA PRO A 332 5.27 -19.02 16.02
C PRO A 332 6.09 -19.81 14.98
N ASP A 333 5.41 -20.32 13.95
CA ASP A 333 6.06 -21.03 12.85
C ASP A 333 6.53 -20.03 11.79
N PHE A 334 7.79 -19.60 11.93
CA PHE A 334 8.43 -18.71 10.96
C PHE A 334 8.68 -19.38 9.59
N THR A 335 8.33 -20.66 9.43
CA THR A 335 8.38 -21.39 8.15
C THR A 335 7.04 -21.36 7.42
N SER A 336 5.98 -20.82 8.05
CA SER A 336 4.63 -20.84 7.49
C SER A 336 4.44 -19.98 6.25
N TYR A 337 5.05 -18.79 6.22
CA TYR A 337 4.87 -17.83 5.15
C TYR A 337 6.03 -16.83 5.12
N VAL A 338 6.13 -16.09 4.02
CA VAL A 338 7.00 -14.91 3.91
C VAL A 338 6.15 -13.66 4.15
N THR A 339 6.61 -12.78 5.03
CA THR A 339 5.96 -11.48 5.28
C THR A 339 6.73 -10.37 4.60
N LEU A 340 6.05 -9.48 3.88
CA LEU A 340 6.58 -8.20 3.44
C LEU A 340 5.87 -7.09 4.24
N SER A 341 6.59 -6.45 5.15
CA SER A 341 6.04 -5.41 6.02
C SER A 341 6.46 -4.02 5.53
N ALA A 342 5.57 -3.04 5.67
CA ALA A 342 5.81 -1.66 5.25
C ALA A 342 6.87 -0.90 6.07
N CYS A 343 7.11 -1.31 7.31
CA CYS A 343 8.05 -0.66 8.22
C CYS A 343 8.53 -1.61 9.33
N TYR A 344 9.59 -1.22 10.05
CA TYR A 344 10.01 -1.89 11.30
C TYR A 344 9.08 -1.56 12.48
N ASN A 345 9.22 -2.29 13.59
CA ASN A 345 8.34 -2.25 14.77
C ASN A 345 8.28 -0.88 15.50
N ASP A 346 9.30 -0.05 15.30
CA ASP A 346 9.47 1.29 15.87
C ASP A 346 9.17 2.41 14.87
N GLN A 347 8.70 2.05 13.68
CA GLN A 347 8.37 2.98 12.60
C GLN A 347 6.86 2.98 12.30
N LEU A 348 6.45 3.98 11.53
CA LEU A 348 5.09 4.11 11.02
C LEU A 348 5.07 3.86 9.52
N ALA A 349 4.00 3.23 9.06
CA ALA A 349 3.63 3.18 7.67
C ALA A 349 2.74 4.39 7.38
N TRP A 350 2.98 5.06 6.25
CA TRP A 350 2.35 6.32 5.91
C TRP A 350 1.54 6.21 4.63
N GLU A 351 0.41 6.93 4.59
CA GLU A 351 -0.19 7.37 3.34
C GLU A 351 0.07 8.85 3.10
N VAL A 352 0.36 9.17 1.84
CA VAL A 352 0.77 10.49 1.40
C VAL A 352 -0.01 10.91 0.17
N LEU A 353 -0.20 12.22 -0.01
CA LEU A 353 -0.62 12.79 -1.27
C LEU A 353 0.55 12.73 -2.26
N TRP A 354 0.39 11.93 -3.30
CA TRP A 354 1.37 11.78 -4.36
C TRP A 354 1.27 12.92 -5.38
N ALA A 355 2.36 13.13 -6.13
CA ALA A 355 2.46 14.20 -7.13
C ALA A 355 1.41 14.13 -8.26
N ASP A 356 0.79 12.96 -8.47
CA ASP A 356 -0.32 12.79 -9.42
C ASP A 356 -1.69 13.12 -8.83
N GLY A 357 -1.73 13.73 -7.63
CA GLY A 357 -2.95 14.17 -6.96
C GLY A 357 -3.68 13.06 -6.21
N THR A 358 -3.05 11.90 -6.02
CA THR A 358 -3.71 10.72 -5.45
C THR A 358 -3.16 10.38 -4.06
N ILE A 359 -3.98 9.89 -3.12
CA ILE A 359 -3.54 9.55 -1.74
C ILE A 359 -3.35 8.04 -1.58
N GLY A 360 -2.20 7.57 -1.11
CA GLY A 360 -1.93 6.12 -1.00
C GLY A 360 -0.69 5.81 -0.19
N GLY A 361 -0.55 4.54 0.20
CA GLY A 361 0.54 4.02 1.00
C GLY A 361 1.89 4.17 0.31
N VAL A 362 2.89 4.63 1.06
CA VAL A 362 4.28 4.72 0.59
C VAL A 362 4.79 3.35 0.19
N PHE A 363 4.57 2.34 1.03
CA PHE A 363 5.03 0.98 0.77
C PHE A 363 4.38 0.37 -0.46
N THR A 364 3.05 0.32 -0.56
CA THR A 364 2.38 -0.34 -1.69
C THR A 364 2.81 0.26 -3.04
N ARG A 365 2.88 1.58 -3.15
CA ARG A 365 3.26 2.21 -4.42
C ARG A 365 4.68 1.86 -4.84
N ARG A 366 5.62 1.90 -3.89
CA ARG A 366 7.03 1.55 -4.16
C ARG A 366 7.21 0.05 -4.40
N LEU A 367 6.46 -0.79 -3.70
CA LEU A 367 6.45 -2.23 -3.89
C LEU A 367 5.97 -2.59 -5.31
N LEU A 368 4.89 -1.97 -5.79
CA LEU A 368 4.38 -2.17 -7.15
C LEU A 368 5.38 -1.71 -8.23
N GLU A 369 6.09 -0.60 -8.01
CA GLU A 369 7.19 -0.17 -8.89
C GLU A 369 8.30 -1.23 -8.92
N ALA A 370 8.68 -1.77 -7.77
CA ALA A 370 9.72 -2.80 -7.65
C ALA A 370 9.30 -4.13 -8.27
N PHE A 371 8.04 -4.56 -8.06
CA PHE A 371 7.48 -5.76 -8.67
C PHE A 371 7.56 -5.72 -10.20
N ARG A 372 7.14 -4.60 -10.81
CA ARG A 372 7.19 -4.42 -12.27
C ARG A 372 8.61 -4.35 -12.83
N ALA A 373 9.57 -3.86 -12.03
CA ALA A 373 10.96 -3.73 -12.43
C ALA A 373 11.78 -5.02 -12.20
N ALA A 374 11.38 -5.85 -11.24
CA ALA A 374 12.13 -7.04 -10.86
C ALA A 374 12.18 -8.05 -12.01
N LYS A 375 13.36 -8.60 -12.32
CA LYS A 375 13.58 -9.67 -13.32
C LYS A 375 14.00 -11.02 -12.76
N ALA A 376 14.68 -11.02 -11.62
CA ALA A 376 14.92 -12.18 -10.74
C ALA A 376 15.31 -11.57 -9.40
N ALA A 377 14.44 -11.67 -8.39
CA ALA A 377 14.67 -11.06 -7.09
C ALA A 377 14.09 -11.98 -6.02
N THR A 378 14.80 -12.10 -4.90
CA THR A 378 14.24 -12.68 -3.68
C THR A 378 13.30 -11.70 -3.00
N TYR A 379 12.49 -12.15 -2.05
CA TYR A 379 11.67 -11.25 -1.23
C TYR A 379 12.53 -10.22 -0.49
N GLU A 380 13.71 -10.64 -0.02
CA GLU A 380 14.65 -9.75 0.64
C GLU A 380 15.27 -8.72 -0.32
N ASP A 381 15.69 -9.12 -1.53
CA ASP A 381 16.21 -8.19 -2.54
C ASP A 381 15.16 -7.16 -2.95
N LEU A 382 13.91 -7.58 -3.02
CA LEU A 382 12.78 -6.70 -3.31
C LEU A 382 12.63 -5.65 -2.20
N CYS A 383 12.61 -6.04 -0.92
CA CYS A 383 12.56 -5.10 0.20
C CYS A 383 13.75 -4.13 0.21
N ARG A 384 14.97 -4.62 -0.01
CA ARG A 384 16.17 -3.76 -0.12
C ARG A 384 16.04 -2.73 -1.25
N THR A 385 15.44 -3.11 -2.38
CA THR A 385 15.17 -2.19 -3.50
C THR A 385 14.14 -1.12 -3.13
N VAL A 386 13.12 -1.50 -2.38
CA VAL A 386 12.01 -0.63 -1.96
C VAL A 386 12.44 0.33 -0.85
N GLU A 387 13.27 -0.12 0.10
CA GLU A 387 13.78 0.64 1.24
C GLU A 387 14.37 2.00 0.85
N ALA A 388 15.23 2.02 -0.18
CA ALA A 388 15.88 3.25 -0.65
C ALA A 388 14.90 4.35 -1.11
N ARG A 389 13.61 4.03 -1.28
CA ARG A 389 12.57 4.93 -1.81
C ARG A 389 11.40 5.15 -0.86
N CYS A 390 11.46 4.60 0.36
CA CYS A 390 10.36 4.59 1.31
C CYS A 390 10.56 5.49 2.54
N SER A 391 11.66 6.25 2.64
CA SER A 391 11.90 7.16 3.76
C SER A 391 10.65 8.03 4.09
N PRO A 392 10.22 8.11 5.37
CA PRO A 392 10.93 7.69 6.58
C PRO A 392 10.67 6.24 7.04
N GLN A 393 9.96 5.41 6.27
CA GLN A 393 9.70 4.01 6.63
C GLN A 393 10.64 3.04 5.91
N THR A 394 10.96 1.93 6.58
CA THR A 394 11.90 0.91 6.11
C THR A 394 11.18 -0.43 5.96
N PRO A 395 10.76 -0.80 4.75
CA PRO A 395 10.12 -2.08 4.50
C PRO A 395 11.06 -3.26 4.72
N GLY A 396 10.51 -4.39 5.16
CA GLY A 396 11.30 -5.57 5.51
C GLY A 396 10.64 -6.88 5.11
N ALA A 397 11.47 -7.90 4.88
CA ALA A 397 11.03 -9.27 4.62
C ALA A 397 11.28 -10.17 5.85
N GLY A 398 10.26 -10.92 6.25
CA GLY A 398 10.30 -11.88 7.37
C GLY A 398 9.98 -13.31 6.92
N GLY A 399 10.28 -14.28 7.78
CA GLY A 399 10.05 -15.71 7.52
C GLY A 399 11.26 -16.45 6.95
N LYS A 400 11.26 -17.77 7.08
CA LYS A 400 12.38 -18.66 6.69
C LYS A 400 12.71 -18.59 5.21
N ASN A 401 11.69 -18.43 4.36
CA ASN A 401 11.82 -18.46 2.91
C ASN A 401 12.05 -17.05 2.30
N LYS A 402 12.37 -16.01 3.09
CA LYS A 402 12.56 -14.64 2.59
C LYS A 402 13.70 -14.47 1.56
N THR A 403 14.67 -15.38 1.56
CA THR A 403 15.77 -15.43 0.59
C THR A 403 15.44 -16.28 -0.65
N SER A 404 14.23 -16.83 -0.73
CA SER A 404 13.75 -17.52 -1.93
C SER A 404 13.30 -16.52 -2.99
N LEU A 405 13.33 -16.94 -4.26
CA LEU A 405 12.85 -16.11 -5.38
C LEU A 405 11.37 -15.76 -5.19
N LEU A 406 11.05 -14.48 -5.44
CA LEU A 406 9.69 -13.96 -5.49
C LEU A 406 8.90 -14.77 -6.53
N TRP A 407 7.93 -15.54 -6.05
CA TRP A 407 7.02 -16.40 -6.80
C TRP A 407 7.68 -17.08 -8.01
N TYR A 408 8.41 -18.18 -7.84
CA TYR A 408 9.10 -19.00 -8.87
C TYR A 408 9.11 -18.44 -10.31
N ARG A 409 10.29 -17.95 -10.72
CA ARG A 409 10.68 -17.87 -12.13
C ARG A 409 11.22 -19.24 -12.52
N ASN A 410 10.67 -19.84 -13.57
CA ASN A 410 11.36 -20.97 -14.22
C ASN A 410 12.72 -20.52 -14.76
#